data_AF-A0A833UU29-F1
#
_entry.id   AF-A0A833UU29-F1
#
_cell.length_a   1.000
_cell.length_b   1.000
_cell.length_c   1.000
_cell.angle_alpha   90.00
_cell.angle_beta   90.00
_cell.angle_gamma   90.00
#
_symmetry.space_group_name_H-M   'P 1'
#
loop_
_entity.id
_entity.type
_entity.pdbx_description
1 polymer ?
#
loop_
_entity_poly.entity_id
_entity_poly.type
_entity_poly.pdbx_seq_one_letter_code
_entity_poly.pdbx_strand_id
1 'polypeptide(L)'
;MNKFLLSLFLALMAISITHAKSKVPQFSDYPVKSVYTGKTAKLDTSDPSANMFRTRLRAALEEKPDFAGEYVTTMWGGCKLSNVFLH
;
A
#
# COMPACT_ATOMS: atom_id res chain seq x y z
N MET A 1 14.42 -0.56 56.40
CA MET A 1 14.95 0.09 55.18
C MET A 1 14.53 -0.64 53.89
N ASN A 2 14.27 -1.94 53.96
CA ASN A 2 14.12 -2.85 52.82
C ASN A 2 12.77 -2.67 52.06
N LYS A 3 11.72 -2.24 52.78
CA LYS A 3 10.39 -1.94 52.20
C LYS A 3 10.36 -0.67 51.33
N PHE A 4 11.19 0.32 51.65
CA PHE A 4 11.37 1.51 50.80
C PHE A 4 12.22 1.19 49.57
N LEU A 5 13.23 0.32 49.73
CA LEU A 5 14.07 -0.14 48.63
C LEU A 5 13.26 -0.94 47.59
N LEU A 6 12.38 -1.86 48.04
CA LEU A 6 11.49 -2.60 47.15
C LEU A 6 10.49 -1.68 46.43
N SER A 7 9.92 -0.70 47.11
CA SER A 7 8.98 0.25 46.51
C SER A 7 9.65 1.14 45.45
N LEU A 8 10.92 1.53 45.66
CA LEU A 8 11.68 2.30 44.71
C LEU A 8 12.03 1.47 43.46
N PHE A 9 12.39 0.20 43.65
CA PHE A 9 12.67 -0.73 42.56
C PHE A 9 11.42 -1.01 41.71
N LEU A 10 10.26 -1.14 42.35
CA LEU A 10 8.97 -1.35 41.66
C LEU A 10 8.53 -0.11 40.87
N ALA A 11 8.80 1.08 41.39
CA ALA A 11 8.54 2.33 40.68
C ALA A 11 9.44 2.52 39.45
N LEU A 12 10.71 2.09 39.51
CA LEU A 12 11.62 2.15 38.37
C LEU A 12 11.21 1.18 37.24
N MET A 13 10.68 0.00 37.57
CA MET A 13 10.21 -0.96 36.55
C MET A 13 8.96 -0.50 35.80
N ALA A 14 8.10 0.32 36.42
CA ALA A 14 6.85 0.78 35.80
C ALA A 14 7.08 1.79 34.65
N ILE A 15 8.26 2.40 34.55
CA ILE A 15 8.57 3.44 33.56
C ILE A 15 8.97 2.84 32.19
N SER A 16 9.32 1.55 32.14
CA SER A 16 9.86 0.89 30.92
C SER A 16 8.82 0.49 29.86
N ILE A 17 7.53 0.81 30.02
CA ILE A 17 6.45 0.27 29.15
C ILE A 17 6.12 1.16 27.95
N THR A 18 6.79 2.29 27.74
CA THR A 18 6.36 3.23 26.69
C THR A 18 7.39 3.40 25.57
N HIS A 19 6.86 3.45 24.34
CA HIS A 19 7.47 3.88 23.07
C HIS A 19 7.90 2.80 22.05
N ALA A 20 6.94 1.99 21.59
CA ALA A 20 6.96 1.56 20.19
C ALA A 20 6.23 2.62 19.35
N LYS A 21 6.96 3.62 18.83
CA LYS A 21 6.40 4.54 17.82
C LYS A 21 6.27 3.76 16.52
N SER A 22 5.09 3.20 16.28
CA SER A 22 4.73 2.69 14.95
C SER A 22 4.67 3.89 14.01
N LYS A 23 5.78 4.21 13.33
CA LYS A 23 5.77 5.18 12.23
C LYS A 23 5.04 4.50 11.08
N VAL A 24 3.73 4.72 11.00
CA VAL A 24 2.93 4.29 9.85
C VAL A 24 3.51 5.00 8.62
N PRO A 25 4.02 4.26 7.63
CA PRO A 25 4.56 4.86 6.42
C PRO A 25 3.46 5.67 5.72
N GLN A 26 3.80 6.90 5.33
CA GLN A 26 2.91 7.75 4.56
C GLN A 26 3.22 7.61 3.06
N PHE A 27 2.23 7.81 2.19
CA PHE A 27 2.49 7.81 0.74
C PHE A 27 3.52 8.86 0.34
N SER A 28 3.58 9.99 1.05
CA SER A 28 4.60 11.02 0.86
C SER A 28 6.03 10.55 1.16
N ASP A 29 6.22 9.47 1.92
CA ASP A 29 7.53 8.89 2.18
C ASP A 29 8.09 8.17 0.92
N TYR A 30 7.27 7.93 -0.11
CA TYR A 30 7.62 7.21 -1.34
C TYR A 30 7.26 8.02 -2.60
N PRO A 31 7.99 9.10 -2.91
CA PRO A 31 7.73 9.89 -4.10
C PRO A 31 8.04 9.09 -5.37
N VAL A 32 7.13 9.18 -6.34
CA VAL A 32 7.33 8.56 -7.65
C VAL A 32 8.29 9.43 -8.47
N LYS A 33 9.27 8.81 -9.14
CA LYS A 33 10.28 9.54 -9.95
C LYS A 33 9.67 10.19 -11.19
N SER A 34 8.66 9.56 -11.78
CA SER A 34 7.96 10.02 -12.97
C SER A 34 6.59 9.38 -13.05
N VAL A 35 5.62 10.10 -13.59
CA VAL A 35 4.29 9.57 -13.91
C VAL A 35 4.24 9.33 -15.42
N TYR A 36 3.85 8.14 -15.82
CA TYR A 36 3.66 7.76 -17.21
C TYR A 36 2.51 8.58 -17.82
N THR A 37 2.83 9.33 -18.87
CA THR A 37 1.88 10.18 -19.62
C THR A 37 1.76 9.76 -21.08
N GLY A 38 2.38 8.63 -21.44
CA GLY A 38 2.39 8.08 -22.79
C GLY A 38 1.08 7.41 -23.18
N LYS A 39 1.10 6.75 -24.35
CA LYS A 39 -0.04 5.99 -24.83
C LYS A 39 -0.14 4.67 -24.06
N THR A 40 -1.21 4.52 -23.30
CA THR A 40 -1.57 3.28 -22.61
C THR A 40 -1.41 2.04 -23.50
N ALA A 41 -0.70 1.05 -22.98
CA ALA A 41 -0.49 -0.25 -23.62
C ALA A 41 -1.82 -0.97 -23.93
N LYS A 42 -1.79 -1.86 -24.93
CA LYS A 42 -2.95 -2.70 -25.24
C LYS A 42 -3.14 -3.71 -24.11
N LEU A 43 -4.39 -3.87 -23.67
CA LEU A 43 -4.74 -4.90 -22.71
C LEU A 43 -4.41 -6.29 -23.26
N ASP A 44 -3.54 -7.01 -22.57
CA ASP A 44 -3.31 -8.43 -22.84
C ASP A 44 -4.49 -9.27 -22.33
N THR A 45 -5.14 -9.99 -23.22
CA THR A 45 -6.25 -10.90 -22.93
C THR A 45 -5.87 -12.37 -23.10
N SER A 46 -4.57 -12.68 -23.24
CA SER A 46 -4.07 -14.05 -23.29
C SER A 46 -4.31 -14.78 -21.96
N ASP A 47 -4.23 -14.05 -20.85
CA ASP A 47 -4.57 -14.56 -19.52
C ASP A 47 -6.09 -14.77 -19.39
N PRO A 48 -6.56 -15.97 -19.01
CA PRO A 48 -7.97 -16.25 -18.81
C PRO A 48 -8.67 -15.29 -17.84
N SER A 49 -7.98 -14.86 -16.77
CA SER A 49 -8.49 -13.90 -15.80
C SER A 49 -8.60 -12.50 -16.39
N ALA A 50 -7.60 -12.05 -17.16
CA ALA A 50 -7.67 -10.77 -17.85
C ALA A 50 -8.79 -10.76 -18.91
N ASN A 51 -9.00 -11.87 -19.61
CA ASN A 51 -10.10 -11.99 -20.56
C ASN A 51 -11.47 -11.98 -19.87
N MET A 52 -11.64 -12.66 -18.73
CA MET A 52 -12.88 -12.63 -17.94
C MET A 52 -13.27 -11.20 -17.51
N PHE A 53 -12.28 -10.36 -17.18
CA PHE A 53 -12.51 -8.98 -16.72
C PHE A 53 -12.22 -7.91 -17.79
N ARG A 54 -12.06 -8.31 -19.06
CA ARG A 54 -11.59 -7.42 -20.14
C ARG A 54 -12.30 -6.08 -20.24
N THR A 55 -13.62 -6.04 -20.02
CA THR A 55 -14.40 -4.80 -20.14
C THR A 55 -14.04 -3.83 -19.02
N ARG A 56 -13.86 -4.34 -17.80
CA ARG A 56 -13.49 -3.52 -16.66
C ARG A 56 -12.03 -3.09 -16.71
N LEU A 57 -11.13 -4.00 -17.13
CA LEU A 57 -9.73 -3.67 -17.34
C LEU A 57 -9.56 -2.62 -18.46
N ARG A 58 -10.36 -2.68 -19.53
CA ARG A 58 -10.39 -1.62 -20.55
C ARG A 58 -10.86 -0.28 -20.01
N ALA A 59 -11.90 -0.27 -19.18
CA ALA A 59 -12.35 0.96 -18.52
C ALA A 59 -11.27 1.54 -17.59
N ALA A 60 -10.59 0.68 -16.82
CA ALA A 60 -9.48 1.10 -15.95
C ALA A 60 -8.32 1.71 -16.75
N LEU A 61 -8.02 1.21 -17.95
CA LEU A 61 -6.96 1.77 -18.81
C LEU A 61 -7.21 3.21 -19.28
N GLU A 62 -8.43 3.75 -19.13
CA GLU A 62 -8.75 5.15 -19.41
C GLU A 62 -8.43 6.07 -18.20
N GLU A 63 -8.21 5.49 -17.02
CA GLU A 63 -7.87 6.24 -15.82
C GLU A 63 -6.36 6.59 -15.77
N LYS A 64 -6.01 7.52 -14.87
CA LYS A 64 -4.61 7.92 -14.68
C LYS A 64 -3.87 6.88 -13.85
N PRO A 65 -2.56 6.66 -14.09
CA PRO A 65 -1.76 5.81 -13.24
C PRO A 65 -1.81 6.27 -11.78
N ASP A 66 -2.16 5.35 -10.89
CA ASP A 66 -2.35 5.56 -9.46
C ASP A 66 -1.31 4.78 -8.62
N PHE A 67 -0.56 3.87 -9.25
CA PHE A 67 0.46 3.08 -8.59
C PHE A 67 1.81 3.13 -9.33
N ALA A 68 2.86 3.43 -8.56
CA ALA A 68 4.25 3.58 -9.03
C ALA A 68 4.45 4.50 -10.26
N GLY A 69 3.45 5.31 -10.61
CA GLY A 69 3.45 6.15 -11.80
C GLY A 69 3.24 5.41 -13.12
N GLU A 70 3.11 4.08 -13.11
CA GLU A 70 3.12 3.26 -14.34
C GLU A 70 1.95 2.27 -14.43
N TYR A 71 1.18 2.11 -13.35
CA TYR A 71 0.09 1.16 -13.29
C TYR A 71 -1.21 1.87 -12.95
N VAL A 72 -2.31 1.35 -13.51
CA VAL A 72 -3.66 1.64 -13.01
C VAL A 72 -4.14 0.45 -12.20
N THR A 73 -4.53 0.69 -10.96
CA THR A 73 -5.18 -0.30 -10.11
C THR A 73 -6.69 -0.14 -10.18
N THR A 74 -7.39 -1.27 -10.19
CA THR A 74 -8.85 -1.26 -10.23
C THR A 74 -9.40 -2.37 -9.34
N MET A 75 -10.46 -2.04 -8.61
CA MET A 75 -11.03 -2.90 -7.57
C MET A 75 -12.56 -2.95 -7.71
N TRP A 76 -13.11 -4.16 -7.75
CA TRP A 76 -14.55 -4.41 -7.79
C TRP A 76 -14.90 -5.63 -6.93
N GLY A 77 -15.61 -5.41 -5.82
CA GLY A 77 -16.25 -6.46 -5.00
C GLY A 77 -15.32 -7.54 -4.44
N GLY A 78 -15.00 -7.46 -3.14
CA GLY A 78 -14.18 -8.46 -2.44
C GLY A 78 -12.68 -8.36 -2.72
N CYS A 79 -11.89 -9.10 -1.95
CA CYS A 79 -10.43 -8.99 -1.75
C CYS A 79 -9.54 -9.31 -2.99
N LYS A 80 -9.82 -8.72 -4.16
CA LYS A 80 -9.02 -8.89 -5.38
C LYS A 80 -8.70 -7.55 -6.01
N LEU A 81 -7.44 -7.13 -5.88
CA LEU A 81 -6.86 -5.99 -6.59
C LEU A 81 -6.38 -6.49 -7.97
N SER A 82 -6.74 -5.79 -9.05
CA SER A 82 -6.19 -6.05 -10.39
C SER A 82 -5.34 -4.85 -10.81
N ASN A 83 -4.11 -5.11 -11.29
CA ASN A 83 -3.21 -4.07 -11.78
C ASN A 83 -3.05 -4.22 -13.30
N VAL A 84 -3.09 -3.10 -14.02
CA VAL A 84 -2.80 -3.08 -15.46
C VAL A 84 -1.59 -2.20 -15.72
N PHE A 85 -0.63 -2.70 -16.50
CA PHE A 85 0.61 -2.01 -16.84
C PHE A 85 0.40 -1.10 -18.06
N LEU A 86 0.96 0.11 -18.01
CA LEU A 86 0.77 1.12 -19.05
C LEU A 86 1.88 1.15 -20.12
N HIS A 87 2.98 0.41 -19.95
CA HIS A 87 4.16 0.46 -20.82
C HIS A 87 4.19 -0.63 -21.91
#